data_AF-A0A2N9JCB7-F1
#
_entry.id   AF-A0A2N9JCB7-F1
#
_cell.length_a   1.000
_cell.length_b   1.000
_cell.length_c   1.000
_cell.angle_alpha   90.00
_cell.angle_beta   90.00
_cell.angle_gamma   90.00
#
_symmetry.space_group_name_H-M   'P 1'
#
loop_
_entity.id
_entity.type
_entity.pdbx_description
1 polymer ?
#
loop_
_entity_poly.entity_id
_entity_poly.type
_entity_poly.pdbx_seq_one_letter_code
_entity_poly.pdbx_strand_id
1 'polypeptide(L)'
;MALSDRLIAIFARRNPAIWEILGGGPQGPGGWSKVALNPQPLPPREAFAALNPQPLPPAFRYGAAVAAELVRIATTAHVLRVAFEPGDDICPPPRDWPPIPFPWPPEPDPHPWRDDDFTIDYALGLAIALEASSGAWAKLDSAAGLERVHEVAVKTAGAEQVG
;
A
#
# COMPACT_ATOMS: atom_id res chain seq x y z
N MET A 1 12.40 6.08 -9.67
CA MET A 1 12.44 4.63 -9.97
C MET A 1 11.03 4.20 -10.34
N ALA A 2 10.86 3.22 -11.23
CA ALA A 2 9.53 2.67 -11.52
C ALA A 2 9.12 1.70 -10.39
N LEU A 3 7.81 1.55 -10.17
CA LEU A 3 7.28 0.53 -9.26
C LEU A 3 7.60 -0.87 -9.80
N SER A 4 7.79 -1.82 -8.88
CA SER A 4 8.08 -3.22 -9.11
C SER A 4 6.83 -3.93 -9.60
N ASP A 5 7.03 -4.90 -10.49
CA ASP A 5 5.95 -5.73 -11.03
C ASP A 5 5.12 -6.41 -9.93
N ARG A 6 5.75 -6.73 -8.79
CA ARG A 6 5.09 -7.30 -7.63
C ARG A 6 4.11 -6.33 -6.98
N LEU A 7 4.52 -5.09 -6.69
CA LEU A 7 3.62 -4.09 -6.11
C LEU A 7 2.52 -3.69 -7.10
N ILE A 8 2.87 -3.59 -8.38
CA ILE A 8 1.92 -3.36 -9.46
C ILE A 8 0.85 -4.47 -9.48
N ALA A 9 1.26 -5.75 -9.37
CA ALA A 9 0.33 -6.87 -9.33
C ALA A 9 -0.56 -6.87 -8.07
N ILE A 10 0.00 -6.56 -6.89
CA ILE A 10 -0.78 -6.44 -5.64
C ILE A 10 -1.81 -5.32 -5.78
N PHE A 11 -1.39 -4.14 -6.26
CA PHE A 11 -2.25 -3.00 -6.49
C PHE A 11 -3.36 -3.32 -7.50
N ALA A 12 -3.02 -3.98 -8.61
CA ALA A 12 -3.96 -4.37 -9.66
C ALA A 12 -5.04 -5.33 -9.16
N ARG A 13 -4.68 -6.34 -8.35
CA ARG A 13 -5.64 -7.30 -7.77
C ARG A 13 -6.59 -6.63 -6.79
N ARG A 14 -6.09 -5.68 -5.99
CA ARG A 14 -6.86 -5.06 -4.90
C ARG A 14 -7.68 -3.85 -5.36
N ASN A 15 -7.21 -3.14 -6.39
CA ASN A 15 -7.89 -1.99 -6.98
C ASN A 15 -8.13 -2.21 -8.48
N PRO A 16 -8.93 -3.23 -8.88
CA PRO A 16 -9.13 -3.57 -10.29
C PRO A 16 -9.71 -2.39 -11.07
N ALA A 17 -10.64 -1.65 -10.48
CA ALA A 17 -11.23 -0.46 -11.12
C ALA A 17 -10.20 0.63 -11.44
N ILE A 18 -9.18 0.83 -10.58
CA ILE A 18 -8.12 1.83 -10.82
C ILE A 18 -7.11 1.29 -11.85
N TRP A 19 -6.81 -0.01 -11.81
CA TRP A 19 -5.90 -0.68 -12.75
C TRP A 19 -6.40 -0.66 -14.21
N GLU A 20 -7.72 -0.81 -14.40
CA GLU A 20 -8.36 -0.68 -15.72
C GLU A 20 -8.12 0.72 -16.33
N ILE A 21 -8.09 1.77 -15.50
CA ILE A 21 -7.91 3.15 -15.94
C ILE A 21 -6.44 3.48 -16.22
N LEU A 22 -5.54 3.06 -15.31
CA LEU A 22 -4.12 3.42 -15.35
C LEU A 22 -3.30 2.67 -16.40
N GLY A 23 -3.77 1.52 -16.89
CA GLY A 23 -3.28 1.02 -18.16
C GLY A 23 -2.95 -0.44 -18.32
N GLY A 24 -3.10 -1.25 -17.28
CA GLY A 24 -2.74 -2.65 -17.34
C GLY A 24 -3.89 -3.63 -17.47
N GLY A 25 -5.14 -3.14 -17.43
CA GLY A 25 -6.33 -3.90 -17.81
C GLY A 25 -6.60 -3.87 -19.33
N PRO A 26 -7.52 -4.71 -19.85
CA PRO A 26 -7.94 -4.69 -21.25
C PRO A 26 -8.50 -3.33 -21.73
N GLN A 27 -8.92 -2.45 -20.81
CA GLN A 27 -9.44 -1.11 -21.13
C GLN A 27 -8.39 0.02 -20.98
N GLY A 28 -7.21 -0.30 -20.46
CA GLY A 28 -6.11 0.65 -20.24
C GLY A 28 -5.32 0.98 -21.52
N PRO A 29 -4.43 2.01 -21.56
CA PRO A 29 -3.70 2.38 -22.79
C PRO A 29 -2.95 1.23 -23.49
N GLY A 30 -2.55 0.18 -22.79
CA GLY A 30 -1.97 -1.04 -23.39
C GLY A 30 -2.99 -2.11 -23.83
N GLY A 31 -4.20 -2.11 -23.25
CA GLY A 31 -5.27 -3.09 -23.50
C GLY A 31 -6.01 -2.89 -24.83
N TRP A 32 -6.09 -1.65 -25.33
CA TRP A 32 -6.68 -1.34 -26.65
C TRP A 32 -6.04 -2.14 -27.79
N SER A 33 -4.74 -2.42 -27.70
CA SER A 33 -4.01 -3.23 -28.71
C SER A 33 -4.47 -4.69 -28.75
N LYS A 34 -4.96 -5.23 -27.62
CA LYS A 34 -5.43 -6.63 -27.49
C LYS A 34 -6.93 -6.77 -27.76
N VAL A 35 -7.74 -5.77 -27.39
CA VAL A 35 -9.19 -5.75 -27.64
C VAL A 35 -9.52 -5.48 -29.13
N ALA A 36 -8.61 -4.83 -29.87
CA ALA A 36 -8.75 -4.63 -31.32
C ALA A 36 -8.82 -5.93 -32.15
N LEU A 37 -8.52 -7.09 -31.56
CA LEU A 37 -8.60 -8.41 -32.21
C LEU A 37 -9.95 -9.13 -32.03
N ASN A 38 -10.89 -8.58 -31.25
CA ASN A 38 -12.25 -9.12 -31.12
C ASN A 38 -13.29 -7.98 -31.13
N PRO A 39 -13.98 -7.72 -32.25
CA PRO A 39 -14.89 -6.59 -32.41
C PRO A 39 -16.22 -6.87 -31.69
N GLN A 40 -16.22 -6.80 -30.37
CA GLN A 40 -17.45 -6.68 -29.58
C GLN A 40 -17.71 -5.18 -29.32
N PRO A 41 -18.97 -4.69 -29.40
CA PRO A 41 -19.24 -3.26 -29.30
C PRO A 41 -18.71 -2.69 -28.00
N LEU A 42 -17.85 -1.67 -28.10
CA LEU A 42 -17.34 -0.96 -26.94
C LEU A 42 -18.53 -0.34 -26.17
N PRO A 43 -18.52 -0.38 -24.82
CA PRO A 43 -19.58 0.23 -24.04
C PRO A 43 -19.70 1.74 -24.35
N PRO A 44 -20.91 2.32 -24.28
CA PRO A 44 -21.17 3.70 -24.67
C PRO A 44 -20.25 4.69 -23.95
N ARG A 45 -19.84 5.76 -24.66
CA ARG A 45 -18.96 6.83 -24.15
C ARG A 45 -19.45 7.48 -22.84
N GLU A 46 -20.73 7.34 -22.51
CA GLU A 46 -21.35 7.83 -21.28
C GLU A 46 -20.88 7.05 -20.03
N ALA A 47 -20.36 5.83 -20.16
CA ALA A 47 -19.73 5.09 -19.06
C ALA A 47 -18.41 5.74 -18.57
N PHE A 48 -17.79 6.59 -19.40
CA PHE A 48 -16.62 7.38 -19.01
C PHE A 48 -16.98 8.61 -18.16
N ALA A 49 -18.28 8.96 -18.06
CA ALA A 49 -18.73 10.11 -17.26
C ALA A 49 -18.89 9.78 -15.76
N ALA A 50 -18.69 8.52 -15.34
CA ALA A 50 -18.45 8.19 -13.95
C ALA A 50 -16.99 8.51 -13.54
N LEU A 51 -16.55 9.74 -13.83
CA LEU A 51 -15.36 10.38 -13.26
C LEU A 51 -15.58 10.70 -11.77
N ASN A 52 -16.18 9.80 -11.01
CA ASN A 52 -16.07 9.87 -9.56
C ASN A 52 -14.71 9.25 -9.23
N PRO A 53 -13.68 10.02 -8.83
CA PRO A 53 -12.50 9.41 -8.25
C PRO A 53 -13.01 8.61 -7.07
N GLN A 54 -13.05 7.28 -7.18
CA GLN A 54 -13.25 6.46 -6.00
C GLN A 54 -12.17 6.91 -5.02
N PRO A 55 -12.54 7.49 -3.86
CA PRO A 55 -11.54 7.96 -2.94
C PRO A 55 -10.68 6.76 -2.58
N LEU A 56 -9.37 6.88 -2.79
CA LEU A 56 -8.42 5.88 -2.31
C LEU A 56 -8.79 5.57 -0.85
N PRO A 57 -8.79 4.29 -0.45
CA PRO A 57 -9.17 3.89 0.90
C PRO A 57 -8.48 4.80 1.92
N PRO A 58 -9.17 5.30 2.97
CA PRO A 58 -8.57 6.18 3.96
C PRO A 58 -7.28 5.61 4.56
N ALA A 59 -7.24 4.30 4.76
CA ALA A 59 -6.06 3.54 5.20
C ALA A 59 -4.88 3.65 4.22
N PHE A 60 -5.12 3.53 2.91
CA PHE A 60 -4.10 3.70 1.88
C PHE A 60 -3.47 5.09 1.94
N ARG A 61 -4.31 6.13 2.03
CA ARG A 61 -3.82 7.52 2.13
C ARG A 61 -3.00 7.73 3.40
N TYR A 62 -3.43 7.12 4.49
CA TYR A 62 -2.71 7.15 5.77
C TYR A 62 -1.34 6.46 5.65
N GLY A 63 -1.27 5.27 5.03
CA GLY A 63 0.01 4.57 4.77
C GLY A 63 0.98 5.38 3.92
N ALA A 64 0.48 5.99 2.84
CA ALA A 64 1.30 6.86 2.01
C ALA A 64 1.82 8.10 2.76
N ALA A 65 1.00 8.69 3.64
CA ALA A 65 1.42 9.82 4.47
C ALA A 65 2.49 9.40 5.49
N VAL A 66 2.35 8.23 6.12
CA VAL A 66 3.35 7.70 7.05
C VAL A 66 4.67 7.41 6.34
N ALA A 67 4.66 6.83 5.15
CA ALA A 67 5.88 6.65 4.35
C ALA A 67 6.59 7.98 4.09
N ALA A 68 5.85 9.02 3.72
CA ALA A 68 6.42 10.34 3.47
C ALA A 68 7.07 10.93 4.73
N GLU A 69 6.43 10.78 5.90
CA GLU A 69 6.99 11.23 7.17
C GLU A 69 8.21 10.39 7.59
N LEU A 70 8.20 9.07 7.39
CA LEU A 70 9.37 8.23 7.65
C LEU A 70 10.59 8.69 6.84
N VAL A 71 10.41 8.97 5.55
CA VAL A 71 11.48 9.50 4.70
C VAL A 71 11.94 10.88 5.16
N ARG A 72 11.01 11.76 5.57
CA ARG A 72 11.35 13.10 6.12
C ARG A 72 12.16 13.00 7.41
N ILE A 73 11.76 12.12 8.34
CA ILE A 73 12.46 11.89 9.59
C ILE A 73 13.85 11.31 9.32
N ALA A 74 13.95 10.29 8.46
CA ALA A 74 15.25 9.71 8.07
C ALA A 74 16.17 10.75 7.43
N THR A 75 15.63 11.59 6.55
CA THR A 75 16.40 12.69 5.93
C THR A 75 16.87 13.69 6.99
N THR A 76 15.99 14.06 7.92
CA THR A 76 16.32 15.00 9.00
C THR A 76 17.38 14.43 9.92
N ALA A 77 17.26 13.16 10.31
CA ALA A 77 18.22 12.46 11.15
C ALA A 77 19.59 12.37 10.48
N HIS A 78 19.63 12.04 9.18
CA HIS A 78 20.85 12.03 8.38
C HIS A 78 21.53 13.42 8.35
N VAL A 79 20.75 14.49 8.11
CA VAL A 79 21.26 15.86 8.10
C VAL A 79 21.79 16.28 9.47
N LEU A 80 21.11 15.91 10.55
CA LEU A 80 21.50 16.23 11.93
C LEU A 80 22.58 15.28 12.49
N ARG A 81 22.96 14.24 11.75
CA ARG A 81 23.86 13.15 12.20
C ARG A 81 23.41 12.51 13.52
N VAL A 82 22.11 12.33 13.67
CA VAL A 82 21.52 11.58 14.78
C VAL A 82 21.20 10.18 14.28
N ALA A 83 21.52 9.17 15.07
CA ALA A 83 21.14 7.80 14.75
C ALA A 83 19.61 7.69 14.69
N PHE A 84 19.10 7.24 13.55
CA PHE A 84 17.70 6.91 13.36
C PHE A 84 17.64 5.59 12.64
N GLU A 85 16.96 4.62 13.25
CA GLU A 85 16.65 3.35 12.63
C GLU A 85 15.14 3.17 12.77
N PRO A 86 14.37 3.15 11.67
CA PRO A 86 12.96 2.82 11.76
C PRO A 86 12.83 1.38 12.26
N GLY A 87 11.88 1.14 13.16
CA GLY A 87 11.58 -0.21 13.64
C GLY A 87 11.06 -1.11 12.53
N ASP A 88 11.19 -2.42 12.71
CA ASP A 88 10.72 -3.42 11.74
C ASP A 88 9.18 -3.59 11.77
N ASP A 89 8.54 -3.03 12.80
CA ASP A 89 7.09 -2.97 12.91
C ASP A 89 6.56 -1.87 11.99
N ILE A 90 5.81 -2.28 10.97
CA ILE A 90 4.92 -1.37 10.27
C ILE A 90 3.95 -0.83 11.30
N CYS A 91 4.11 0.43 11.72
CA CYS A 91 3.14 1.05 12.59
C CYS A 91 1.79 1.05 11.85
N PRO A 92 0.74 0.37 12.32
CA PRO A 92 0.63 -0.11 13.68
C PRO A 92 0.94 -1.61 13.83
N PRO A 93 1.52 -2.01 14.99
CA PRO A 93 2.03 -3.36 15.22
C PRO A 93 0.99 -4.46 14.98
N PRO A 94 1.42 -5.68 14.59
CA PRO A 94 0.56 -6.84 14.51
C PRO A 94 -0.13 -7.12 15.86
N ARG A 95 -1.32 -7.71 15.78
CA ARG A 95 -2.17 -8.03 16.91
C ARG A 95 -1.65 -9.29 17.61
N ASP A 96 -0.66 -9.15 18.48
CA ASP A 96 -0.18 -10.26 19.31
C ASP A 96 -1.05 -10.39 20.56
N TRP A 97 -2.17 -11.13 20.47
CA TRP A 97 -2.87 -11.62 21.67
C TRP A 97 -2.29 -12.98 22.06
N PRO A 98 -1.71 -13.15 23.27
CA PRO A 98 -1.50 -14.48 23.82
C PRO A 98 -2.86 -15.16 24.06
N PRO A 99 -2.97 -16.50 23.90
CA PRO A 99 -4.18 -17.22 24.26
C PRO A 99 -4.36 -17.16 25.77
N ILE A 100 -5.25 -16.28 26.24
CA ILE A 100 -5.58 -16.19 27.67
C ILE A 100 -6.70 -17.20 27.96
N PRO A 101 -6.47 -18.21 28.81
CA PRO A 101 -7.55 -19.05 29.29
C PRO A 101 -8.46 -18.26 30.23
N PHE A 102 -9.75 -18.32 29.95
CA PHE A 102 -10.88 -17.75 30.72
C PHE A 102 -10.81 -18.12 32.23
N PRO A 103 -11.33 -17.30 33.19
CA PRO A 103 -12.34 -16.25 33.03
C PRO A 103 -11.86 -14.81 33.27
N TRP A 104 -11.62 -14.10 32.17
CA TRP A 104 -11.73 -12.63 32.07
C TRP A 104 -12.45 -12.30 30.75
N PRO A 105 -13.37 -11.31 30.71
CA PRO A 105 -13.88 -10.81 29.44
C PRO A 105 -12.72 -10.30 28.58
N PRO A 106 -12.74 -10.53 27.25
CA PRO A 106 -11.69 -10.03 26.37
C PRO A 106 -11.61 -8.50 26.54
N GLU A 107 -10.41 -8.00 26.79
CA GLU A 107 -10.18 -6.56 26.88
C GLU A 107 -10.58 -5.92 25.54
N PRO A 108 -11.40 -4.84 25.54
CA PRO A 108 -11.84 -4.23 24.30
C PRO A 108 -10.63 -3.77 23.50
N ASP A 109 -10.62 -4.06 22.20
CA ASP A 109 -9.56 -3.62 21.30
C ASP A 109 -9.35 -2.09 21.44
N PRO A 110 -8.13 -1.61 21.74
CA PRO A 110 -7.81 -0.18 21.78
C PRO A 110 -8.11 0.55 20.47
N HIS A 111 -8.22 -0.16 19.35
CA HIS A 111 -8.43 0.38 18.01
C HIS A 111 -9.59 -0.32 17.28
N PRO A 112 -10.85 -0.09 17.67
CA PRO A 112 -12.00 -0.80 17.11
C PRO A 112 -12.30 -0.46 15.64
N TRP A 113 -11.69 0.60 15.09
CA TRP A 113 -11.74 0.95 13.66
C TRP A 113 -10.68 0.22 12.81
N ARG A 114 -9.84 -0.62 13.41
CA ARG A 114 -8.78 -1.36 12.73
C ARG A 114 -9.27 -2.78 12.45
N ASP A 115 -9.62 -3.03 11.20
CA ASP A 115 -9.85 -4.37 10.66
C ASP A 115 -8.65 -4.79 9.78
N ASP A 116 -8.72 -6.03 9.30
CA ASP A 116 -7.69 -6.59 8.41
C ASP A 116 -7.59 -5.78 7.11
N ASP A 117 -8.70 -5.20 6.65
CA ASP A 117 -8.73 -4.36 5.45
C ASP A 117 -8.01 -3.03 5.63
N PHE A 118 -8.19 -2.36 6.76
CA PHE A 118 -7.42 -1.19 7.13
C PHE A 118 -5.92 -1.52 7.10
N THR A 119 -5.53 -2.65 7.69
CA THR A 119 -4.12 -3.04 7.81
C THR A 119 -3.49 -3.31 6.45
N ILE A 120 -4.19 -4.04 5.57
CA ILE A 120 -3.68 -4.37 4.24
C ILE A 120 -3.63 -3.11 3.34
N ASP A 121 -4.67 -2.27 3.36
CA ASP A 121 -4.70 -1.04 2.56
C ASP A 121 -3.66 -0.03 3.03
N TYR A 122 -3.47 0.06 4.34
CA TYR A 122 -2.39 0.84 4.95
C TYR A 122 -1.01 0.36 4.50
N ALA A 123 -0.75 -0.95 4.59
CA ALA A 123 0.51 -1.54 4.15
C ALA A 123 0.75 -1.30 2.65
N LEU A 124 -0.30 -1.37 1.82
CA LEU A 124 -0.21 -1.10 0.39
C LEU A 124 0.18 0.37 0.11
N GLY A 125 -0.46 1.31 0.80
CA GLY A 125 -0.13 2.74 0.68
C GLY A 125 1.30 3.04 1.13
N LEU A 126 1.73 2.44 2.23
CA LEU A 126 3.09 2.55 2.76
C LEU A 126 4.12 2.00 1.77
N ALA A 127 3.90 0.78 1.25
CA ALA A 127 4.82 0.12 0.32
C ALA A 127 4.98 0.91 -0.98
N ILE A 128 3.87 1.35 -1.60
CA ILE A 128 3.93 2.12 -2.85
C ILE A 128 4.67 3.45 -2.65
N ALA A 129 4.40 4.16 -1.55
CA ALA A 129 5.03 5.44 -1.29
C ALA A 129 6.53 5.32 -0.97
N LEU A 130 6.93 4.30 -0.19
CA LEU A 130 8.35 4.01 0.07
C LEU A 130 9.08 3.65 -1.23
N GLU A 131 8.48 2.81 -2.07
CA GLU A 131 9.12 2.38 -3.31
C GLU A 131 9.22 3.53 -4.33
N ALA A 132 8.17 4.33 -4.47
CA ALA A 132 8.17 5.50 -5.33
C ALA A 132 9.21 6.55 -4.89
N SER A 133 9.48 6.65 -3.58
CA SER A 133 10.44 7.59 -2.98
C SER A 133 11.83 7.00 -2.75
N SER A 134 12.09 5.74 -3.13
CA SER A 134 13.38 5.04 -3.02
C SER A 134 14.60 5.87 -3.41
N GLY A 135 14.51 6.66 -4.48
CA GLY A 135 15.61 7.53 -4.90
C GLY A 135 15.99 8.62 -3.89
N ALA A 136 15.08 9.00 -2.99
CA ALA A 136 15.30 10.00 -1.96
C ALA A 136 15.95 9.41 -0.69
N TRP A 137 15.64 8.15 -0.35
CA TRP A 137 16.10 7.57 0.91
C TRP A 137 17.18 6.48 0.78
N ALA A 138 17.41 5.91 -0.42
CA ALA A 138 18.38 4.82 -0.62
C ALA A 138 19.83 5.18 -0.29
N LYS A 139 20.16 6.46 -0.12
CA LYS A 139 21.51 6.94 0.24
C LYS A 139 21.61 7.46 1.68
N LEU A 140 20.53 7.37 2.45
CA LEU A 140 20.52 7.80 3.86
C LEU A 140 21.14 6.71 4.74
N ASP A 141 21.61 7.11 5.92
CA ASP A 141 22.17 6.15 6.89
C ASP A 141 21.13 5.10 7.31
N SER A 142 19.85 5.47 7.33
CA SER A 142 18.71 4.61 7.69
C SER A 142 18.15 3.78 6.53
N ALA A 143 18.84 3.72 5.38
CA ALA A 143 18.33 3.05 4.18
C ALA A 143 18.02 1.56 4.44
N ALA A 144 18.87 0.87 5.21
CA ALA A 144 18.65 -0.53 5.55
C ALA A 144 17.37 -0.74 6.37
N GLY A 145 17.05 0.17 7.30
CA GLY A 145 15.80 0.12 8.06
C GLY A 145 14.58 0.40 7.19
N LEU A 146 14.65 1.40 6.30
CA LEU A 146 13.54 1.73 5.40
C LEU A 146 13.25 0.60 4.39
N GLU A 147 14.28 -0.12 3.94
CA GLU A 147 14.11 -1.32 3.11
C GLU A 147 13.35 -2.42 3.87
N ARG A 148 13.71 -2.69 5.14
CA ARG A 148 12.98 -3.69 5.96
C ARG A 148 11.52 -3.31 6.15
N VAL A 149 11.22 -2.03 6.43
CA VAL A 149 9.83 -1.55 6.51
C VAL A 149 9.09 -1.77 5.19
N HIS A 150 9.72 -1.48 4.06
CA HIS A 150 9.15 -1.72 2.74
C HIS A 150 8.88 -3.21 2.48
N GLU A 151 9.82 -4.10 2.80
CA GLU A 151 9.66 -5.55 2.62
C GLU A 151 8.49 -6.10 3.45
N VAL A 152 8.38 -5.69 4.71
CA VAL A 152 7.24 -6.06 5.57
C VAL A 152 5.95 -5.51 4.96
N ALA A 153 5.98 -4.34 4.31
CA ALA A 153 4.78 -3.68 3.81
C ALA A 153 4.27 -4.38 2.57
N VAL A 154 5.17 -4.78 1.68
CA VAL A 154 4.88 -5.63 0.53
C VAL A 154 4.33 -6.98 0.97
N LYS A 155 4.87 -7.58 2.05
CA LYS A 155 4.39 -8.85 2.59
C LYS A 155 2.96 -8.71 3.14
N THR A 156 2.70 -7.72 3.98
CA THR A 156 1.38 -7.48 4.58
C THR A 156 0.35 -7.08 3.55
N ALA A 157 0.71 -6.22 2.58
CA ALA A 157 -0.17 -5.83 1.47
C ALA A 157 -0.56 -7.02 0.56
N GLY A 158 0.31 -8.02 0.50
CA GLY A 158 0.12 -9.24 -0.29
C GLY A 158 -0.57 -10.38 0.45
N ALA A 159 -0.92 -10.21 1.74
CA ALA A 159 -1.65 -11.23 2.49
C ALA A 159 -3.07 -11.39 1.92
N GLU A 160 -3.50 -12.64 1.73
CA GLU A 160 -4.89 -12.94 1.39
C GLU A 160 -5.78 -12.77 2.63
N GLN A 161 -6.98 -12.22 2.43
CA GLN A 161 -8.02 -12.20 3.47
C GLN A 161 -8.32 -13.65 3.87
N VAL A 162 -8.09 -14.01 5.14
CA VAL A 162 -8.63 -15.25 5.68
C VAL A 162 -10.11 -14.97 5.97
N GLY A 163 -10.97 -15.36 5.02
CA GLY A 163 -12.43 -15.25 5.14
C GLY A 163 -13.02 -16.18 6.18
#